data_AF-A0A843L2F7-F1
#
_entry.id   AF-A0A843L2F7-F1
#
_cell.length_a   1.000
_cell.length_b   1.000
_cell.length_c   1.000
_cell.angle_alpha   90.00
_cell.angle_beta   90.00
_cell.angle_gamma   90.00
#
_symmetry.space_group_name_H-M   'P 1'
#
loop_
_entity.id
_entity.type
_entity.pdbx_description
1 polymer ?
#
loop_
_entity_poly.entity_id
_entity_poly.type
_entity_poly.pdbx_seq_one_letter_code
_entity_poly.pdbx_strand_id
1 'polypeptide(L)'
;MDEFAAILFFGAVSIGLLLAYFAIALTMSTVAKESGNALIYTLVIFAIVSTLLPAFGTMASDVFAGDPPEPPEMVIPMPTPAQSSGGGYVTADNPRETDPAGKDYEEARKVYIEKRRLISDISSILSPQANYMMVSLAVTNPESSTMYTAYGAVQAEPGGLADALGRVWMNIAAFIVFPAAFFAATYVKFMRMDIR
;
A
#
# COMPACT_ATOMS: atom_id res chain seq x y z
N MET A 1 -3.08 -27.92 -4.14
CA MET A 1 -3.98 -27.40 -3.09
C MET A 1 -3.92 -25.88 -3.05
N ASP A 2 -2.72 -25.30 -3.15
CA ASP A 2 -2.53 -23.84 -3.11
C ASP A 2 -3.20 -23.09 -4.27
N GLU A 3 -3.24 -23.62 -5.48
CA GLU A 3 -3.95 -22.96 -6.60
C GLU A 3 -5.47 -22.85 -6.38
N PHE A 4 -6.10 -23.91 -5.87
CA PHE A 4 -7.54 -23.87 -5.58
C PHE A 4 -7.85 -22.91 -4.43
N ALA A 5 -7.00 -22.89 -3.40
CA ALA A 5 -7.09 -21.92 -2.32
C ALA A 5 -6.91 -20.49 -2.83
N ALA A 6 -5.94 -20.26 -3.72
CA ALA A 6 -5.71 -18.96 -4.35
C ALA A 6 -6.94 -18.48 -5.13
N ILE A 7 -7.56 -19.33 -5.96
CA ILE A 7 -8.79 -19.00 -6.69
C ILE A 7 -9.92 -18.62 -5.71
N LEU A 8 -10.08 -19.38 -4.62
CA LEU A 8 -11.10 -19.12 -3.62
C LEU A 8 -10.86 -17.78 -2.91
N PHE A 9 -9.63 -17.47 -2.52
CA PHE A 9 -9.27 -16.19 -1.92
C PHE A 9 -9.47 -15.03 -2.89
N PHE A 10 -9.07 -15.19 -4.15
CA PHE A 10 -9.29 -14.18 -5.18
C PHE A 10 -10.79 -13.88 -5.36
N GLY A 11 -11.62 -14.92 -5.41
CA GLY A 11 -13.07 -14.79 -5.49
C GLY A 11 -13.66 -14.11 -4.25
N ALA A 12 -13.25 -14.54 -3.05
CA ALA A 12 -13.73 -13.96 -1.79
C ALA A 12 -13.38 -12.47 -1.67
N VAL A 13 -12.17 -12.08 -2.07
CA VAL A 13 -11.71 -10.69 -2.04
C VAL A 13 -12.43 -9.84 -3.09
N SER A 14 -12.73 -10.41 -4.26
CA SER A 14 -13.57 -9.77 -5.27
C SER A 14 -14.98 -9.48 -4.73
N ILE A 15 -15.58 -10.44 -4.04
CA ILE A 15 -16.87 -10.26 -3.36
C ILE A 15 -16.75 -9.18 -2.26
N GLY A 16 -15.67 -9.18 -1.50
CA GLY A 16 -15.38 -8.15 -0.49
C GLY A 16 -15.33 -6.74 -1.08
N LEU A 17 -14.68 -6.58 -2.24
CA LEU A 17 -14.65 -5.30 -2.97
C LEU A 17 -16.05 -4.86 -3.40
N LEU A 18 -16.84 -5.77 -3.97
CA LEU A 18 -18.22 -5.49 -4.36
C LEU A 18 -19.07 -5.09 -3.14
N LEU A 19 -18.90 -5.78 -2.01
CA LEU A 19 -19.59 -5.46 -0.76
C LEU A 19 -19.19 -4.09 -0.23
N ALA A 20 -17.93 -3.68 -0.33
CA ALA A 20 -17.48 -2.35 0.09
C ALA A 20 -18.19 -1.24 -0.70
N TYR A 21 -18.23 -1.35 -2.03
CA TYR A 21 -18.93 -0.37 -2.86
C TYR A 21 -20.44 -0.44 -2.70
N PHE A 22 -21.00 -1.64 -2.52
CA PHE A 22 -22.41 -1.82 -2.20
C PHE A 22 -22.78 -1.13 -0.88
N ALA A 23 -21.95 -1.24 0.16
CA ALA A 23 -22.21 -0.61 1.45
C ALA A 23 -22.20 0.93 1.36
N ILE A 24 -21.27 1.50 0.58
CA ILE A 24 -21.30 2.94 0.25
C ILE A 24 -22.61 3.29 -0.46
N ALA A 25 -22.99 2.49 -1.46
CA ALA A 25 -24.18 2.73 -2.24
C ALA A 25 -25.45 2.71 -1.38
N LEU A 26 -25.56 1.71 -0.51
CA LEU A 26 -26.66 1.56 0.43
C LEU A 26 -26.71 2.74 1.41
N THR A 27 -25.58 3.15 1.96
CA THR A 27 -25.50 4.28 2.90
C THR A 27 -26.00 5.56 2.23
N MET A 28 -25.55 5.83 1.01
CA MET A 28 -25.99 7.02 0.26
C MET A 28 -27.46 6.97 -0.13
N SER A 29 -27.99 5.78 -0.45
CA SER A 29 -29.41 5.57 -0.70
C SER A 29 -30.29 6.02 0.48
N THR A 30 -29.80 5.84 1.72
CA THR A 30 -30.54 6.34 2.89
C THR A 30 -30.50 7.87 3.01
N VAL A 31 -29.44 8.53 2.52
CA VAL A 31 -29.18 9.98 2.68
C VAL A 31 -29.87 10.80 1.61
N ALA A 32 -29.92 10.28 0.39
CA ALA A 32 -30.58 10.95 -0.70
C ALA A 32 -32.11 10.90 -0.51
N LYS A 33 -32.77 12.02 -0.82
CA LYS A 33 -34.24 12.09 -0.86
C LYS A 33 -34.84 11.38 -2.07
N GLU A 34 -34.05 11.26 -3.14
CA GLU A 34 -34.47 10.70 -4.43
C GLU A 34 -33.45 9.67 -4.91
N SER A 35 -33.93 8.63 -5.59
CA SER A 35 -33.09 7.54 -6.11
C SER A 35 -32.07 8.02 -7.16
N GLY A 36 -32.42 9.03 -7.95
CA GLY A 36 -31.49 9.65 -8.90
C GLY A 36 -30.33 10.36 -8.21
N ASN A 37 -30.61 11.10 -7.13
CA ASN A 37 -29.58 11.77 -6.34
C ASN A 37 -28.71 10.78 -5.58
N ALA A 38 -29.27 9.65 -5.13
CA ALA A 38 -28.49 8.57 -4.53
C ALA A 38 -27.42 8.07 -5.50
N LEU A 39 -27.81 7.78 -6.76
CA LEU A 39 -26.89 7.32 -7.79
C LEU A 39 -25.77 8.33 -8.08
N ILE A 40 -26.09 9.62 -8.13
CA ILE A 40 -25.09 10.67 -8.36
C ILE A 40 -24.12 10.75 -7.19
N TYR A 41 -24.61 10.74 -5.95
CA TYR A 41 -23.76 10.80 -4.76
C TYR A 41 -22.85 9.60 -4.63
N THR A 42 -23.33 8.40 -4.94
CA THR A 42 -22.51 7.19 -4.90
C THR A 42 -21.42 7.24 -5.95
N LEU A 43 -21.73 7.72 -7.16
CA LEU A 43 -20.75 7.83 -8.24
C LEU A 43 -19.69 8.88 -7.94
N VAL A 44 -20.08 10.04 -7.39
CA VAL A 44 -19.14 11.07 -6.94
C VAL A 44 -18.25 10.57 -5.81
N ILE A 45 -18.82 9.92 -4.79
CA ILE A 45 -18.03 9.37 -3.68
C ILE A 45 -17.13 8.24 -4.14
N PHE A 46 -17.62 7.37 -5.03
CA PHE A 46 -16.81 6.35 -5.66
C PHE A 46 -15.61 6.98 -6.36
N ALA A 47 -15.81 8.03 -7.16
CA ALA A 47 -14.72 8.74 -7.82
C ALA A 47 -13.74 9.35 -6.81
N ILE A 48 -14.23 9.99 -5.74
CA ILE A 48 -13.40 10.57 -4.68
C ILE A 48 -12.59 9.48 -3.97
N VAL A 49 -13.21 8.37 -3.57
CA VAL A 49 -12.56 7.29 -2.83
C VAL A 49 -11.56 6.52 -3.70
N SER A 50 -11.87 6.33 -4.99
CA SER A 50 -10.99 5.61 -5.92
C SER A 50 -9.80 6.46 -6.40
N THR A 51 -9.98 7.78 -6.57
CA THR A 51 -8.95 8.64 -7.17
C THR A 51 -8.30 9.58 -6.17
N LEU A 52 -9.09 10.32 -5.39
CA LEU A 52 -8.57 11.35 -4.50
C LEU A 52 -7.93 10.73 -3.26
N LEU A 53 -8.50 9.70 -2.67
CA LEU A 53 -7.94 9.06 -1.47
C LEU A 53 -6.50 8.56 -1.71
N PRO A 54 -6.21 7.78 -2.77
CA PRO A 54 -4.83 7.38 -3.09
C PRO A 54 -3.90 8.57 -3.38
N ALA A 55 -4.38 9.59 -4.11
CA ALA A 55 -3.59 10.77 -4.43
C ALA A 55 -3.28 11.65 -3.19
N PHE A 56 -4.24 11.77 -2.27
CA PHE A 56 -4.03 12.43 -0.99
C PHE A 56 -2.99 11.70 -0.15
N GLY A 57 -2.97 10.36 -0.16
CA GLY A 57 -1.93 9.57 0.51
C GLY A 57 -0.53 9.91 0.03
N THR A 58 -0.32 10.01 -1.28
CA THR A 58 0.98 10.36 -1.86
C THR A 58 1.36 11.82 -1.62
N MET A 59 0.40 12.75 -1.73
CA MET A 59 0.67 14.17 -1.50
C MET A 59 0.96 14.47 -0.03
N ALA A 60 0.18 13.88 0.88
CA ALA A 60 0.40 14.03 2.31
C ALA A 60 1.75 13.42 2.71
N SER A 61 2.10 12.24 2.17
CA SER A 61 3.36 11.61 2.51
C SER A 61 4.56 12.44 2.09
N ASP A 62 4.52 13.10 0.92
CA ASP A 62 5.58 13.99 0.45
C ASP A 62 5.72 15.24 1.35
N VAL A 63 4.59 15.87 1.71
CA VAL A 63 4.59 17.06 2.59
C VAL A 63 5.09 16.74 3.99
N PHE A 64 4.70 15.61 4.56
CA PHE A 64 5.07 15.24 5.93
C PHE A 64 6.46 14.59 6.03
N ALA A 65 6.93 13.91 4.96
CA ALA A 65 8.27 13.34 4.93
C ALA A 65 9.34 14.42 4.69
N GLY A 66 8.99 15.52 4.01
CA GLY A 66 9.90 16.61 3.70
C GLY A 66 10.76 16.33 2.47
N ASP A 67 11.83 17.09 2.29
CA ASP A 67 12.73 16.90 1.17
C ASP A 67 13.57 15.60 1.33
N PRO A 68 13.81 14.85 0.24
CA PRO A 68 14.64 13.67 0.29
C PRO A 68 16.08 14.04 0.69
N PRO A 69 16.75 13.22 1.53
CA PRO A 69 18.13 13.51 1.93
C PRO A 69 19.07 13.50 0.71
N GLU A 70 20.00 14.44 0.68
CA GLU A 70 20.99 14.55 -0.40
C GLU A 70 22.08 13.48 -0.25
N PRO A 71 22.45 12.76 -1.32
CA PRO A 71 23.52 11.77 -1.24
C PRO A 71 24.87 12.48 -1.00
N PRO A 72 25.76 11.91 -0.17
CA PRO A 72 27.09 12.48 0.05
C PRO A 72 27.86 12.57 -1.28
N GLU A 73 28.61 13.66 -1.47
CA GLU A 73 29.48 13.82 -2.63
C GLU A 73 30.46 12.65 -2.69
N MET A 74 30.24 11.74 -3.65
CA MET A 74 31.12 10.61 -3.86
C MET A 74 32.46 11.14 -4.38
N VAL A 75 33.46 11.27 -3.50
CA VAL A 75 34.86 11.27 -3.93
C VAL A 75 35.15 9.86 -4.42
N ILE A 76 34.86 9.59 -5.70
CA ILE A 76 35.26 8.35 -6.34
C ILE A 76 36.80 8.38 -6.39
N PRO A 77 37.53 7.58 -5.60
CA PRO A 77 38.98 7.54 -5.74
C PRO A 77 39.25 6.99 -7.13
N MET A 78 39.95 7.76 -7.98
CA MET A 78 40.41 7.24 -9.27
C MET A 78 41.15 5.93 -9.00
N PRO A 79 40.82 4.82 -9.70
CA PRO A 79 41.54 3.58 -9.52
C PRO A 79 43.01 3.86 -9.86
N THR A 80 43.87 3.78 -8.84
CA THR A 80 45.31 3.91 -9.05
C THR A 80 45.75 2.65 -9.80
N PRO A 81 46.41 2.76 -10.97
CA PRO A 81 46.82 1.58 -11.72
C PRO A 81 47.76 0.73 -10.84
N ALA A 82 47.33 -0.49 -10.50
CA ALA A 82 48.19 -1.43 -9.80
C ALA A 82 49.31 -1.88 -10.75
N GLN A 83 50.53 -1.38 -10.55
CA GLN A 83 51.72 -2.02 -11.09
C GLN A 83 52.03 -3.27 -10.25
N SER A 84 51.35 -4.39 -10.51
CA SER A 84 51.99 -5.69 -10.32
C SER A 84 51.27 -6.79 -11.09
N SER A 85 52.06 -7.46 -11.91
CA SER A 85 51.79 -8.74 -12.56
C SER A 85 51.24 -9.78 -11.58
N GLY A 86 49.93 -10.01 -11.60
CA GLY A 86 49.25 -11.02 -10.79
C GLY A 86 47.77 -10.72 -10.72
N GLY A 87 46.98 -11.30 -11.63
CA GLY A 87 45.55 -11.05 -11.76
C GLY A 87 44.76 -11.46 -10.51
N GLY A 88 44.55 -10.50 -9.62
CA GLY A 88 43.61 -10.56 -8.52
C GLY A 88 43.02 -9.18 -8.31
N TYR A 89 41.72 -9.03 -8.53
CA TYR A 89 41.00 -7.82 -8.12
C TYR A 89 40.89 -7.87 -6.59
N VAL A 90 41.57 -6.95 -5.90
CA VAL A 90 41.24 -6.66 -4.50
C VAL A 90 39.92 -5.92 -4.54
N THR A 91 38.84 -6.57 -4.08
CA THR A 91 37.58 -5.89 -3.81
C THR A 91 37.88 -4.86 -2.73
N ALA A 92 37.98 -3.58 -3.11
CA ALA A 92 38.07 -2.51 -2.13
C ALA A 92 36.84 -2.59 -1.23
N ASP A 93 37.03 -2.61 0.09
CA ASP A 93 35.95 -2.47 1.07
C ASP A 93 35.06 -1.31 0.62
N ASN A 94 33.74 -1.56 0.60
CA ASN A 94 32.77 -0.59 0.11
C ASN A 94 32.90 0.68 0.97
N PRO A 95 33.41 1.82 0.45
CA PRO A 95 33.74 2.99 1.26
C PRO A 95 32.51 3.57 1.99
N ARG A 96 31.32 3.17 1.53
CA ARG A 96 30.01 3.48 2.13
C ARG A 96 29.86 2.98 3.56
N GLU A 97 30.54 1.91 3.97
CA GLU A 97 30.39 1.32 5.31
C GLU A 97 31.27 1.98 6.38
N THR A 98 32.29 2.74 5.98
CA THR A 98 33.33 3.25 6.88
C THR A 98 33.30 4.77 7.05
N ASP A 99 32.59 5.50 6.18
CA ASP A 99 32.43 6.96 6.26
C ASP A 99 31.23 7.34 7.15
N PRO A 100 31.41 8.12 8.23
CA PRO A 100 30.29 8.62 9.04
C PRO A 100 29.23 9.36 8.22
N ALA A 101 29.61 10.08 7.15
CA ALA A 101 28.66 10.77 6.29
C ALA A 101 27.75 9.81 5.48
N GLY A 102 28.28 8.63 5.13
CA GLY A 102 27.51 7.56 4.48
C GLY A 102 26.45 6.96 5.42
N LYS A 103 26.83 6.71 6.68
CA LYS A 103 25.92 6.17 7.71
C LYS A 103 24.80 7.15 8.04
N ASP A 104 25.14 8.42 8.25
CA ASP A 104 24.16 9.46 8.56
C ASP A 104 23.14 9.62 7.42
N TYR A 105 23.58 9.57 6.17
CA TYR A 105 22.70 9.57 4.99
C TYR A 105 21.77 8.34 4.95
N GLU A 106 22.29 7.15 5.22
CA GLU A 106 21.48 5.93 5.24
C GLU A 106 20.42 5.95 6.34
N GLU A 107 20.77 6.44 7.53
CA GLU A 107 19.85 6.61 8.65
C GLU A 107 18.76 7.65 8.32
N ALA A 108 19.15 8.82 7.81
CA ALA A 108 18.22 9.85 7.37
C ALA A 108 17.27 9.33 6.28
N ARG A 109 17.80 8.57 5.32
CA ARG A 109 17.00 7.94 4.25
C ARG A 109 16.03 6.90 4.78
N LYS A 110 16.42 6.09 5.77
CA LYS A 110 15.52 5.12 6.42
C LYS A 110 14.35 5.83 7.10
N VAL A 111 14.65 6.88 7.89
CA VAL A 111 13.62 7.67 8.60
C VAL A 111 12.67 8.36 7.60
N TYR A 112 13.20 8.93 6.51
CA TYR A 112 12.40 9.53 5.45
C TYR A 112 11.44 8.51 4.81
N ILE A 113 11.94 7.34 4.41
CA ILE A 113 11.14 6.28 3.80
C ILE A 113 10.08 5.76 4.78
N GLU A 114 10.42 5.61 6.05
CA GLU A 114 9.51 5.11 7.08
C GLU A 114 8.35 6.08 7.34
N LYS A 115 8.62 7.37 7.48
CA LYS A 115 7.58 8.40 7.62
C LYS A 115 6.64 8.41 6.42
N ARG A 116 7.20 8.38 5.21
CA ARG A 116 6.43 8.38 3.97
C ARG A 116 5.56 7.12 3.84
N ARG A 117 6.11 5.96 4.25
CA ARG A 117 5.42 4.67 4.27
C ARG A 117 4.21 4.69 5.21
N LEU A 118 4.35 5.17 6.45
CA LEU A 118 3.25 5.18 7.43
C LEU A 118 2.00 5.90 6.94
N ILE A 119 2.15 7.13 6.44
CA ILE A 119 1.01 7.96 6.00
C ILE A 119 0.27 7.31 4.83
N SER A 120 1.04 6.68 3.95
CA SER A 120 0.47 6.02 2.80
C SER A 120 -0.14 4.67 3.07
N ASP A 121 0.45 3.90 3.98
CA ASP A 121 -0.06 2.60 4.33
C ASP A 121 -1.47 2.80 4.87
N ILE A 122 -1.68 3.79 5.75
CA ILE A 122 -3.00 4.23 6.20
C ILE A 122 -3.91 4.59 5.01
N SER A 123 -3.43 5.44 4.10
CA SER A 123 -4.22 5.86 2.94
C SER A 123 -4.60 4.70 2.02
N SER A 124 -3.71 3.72 1.86
CA SER A 124 -3.91 2.54 1.02
C SER A 124 -4.88 1.55 1.66
N ILE A 125 -4.80 1.35 2.98
CA ILE A 125 -5.72 0.50 3.75
C ILE A 125 -7.15 1.05 3.68
N LEU A 126 -7.30 2.38 3.63
CA LEU A 126 -8.61 3.02 3.47
C LEU A 126 -9.14 2.98 2.04
N SER A 127 -8.35 2.57 1.05
CA SER A 127 -8.75 2.46 -0.35
C SER A 127 -9.11 1.02 -0.68
N PRO A 128 -10.42 0.70 -0.87
CA PRO A 128 -10.85 -0.65 -1.25
C PRO A 128 -10.17 -1.14 -2.54
N GLN A 129 -9.90 -0.24 -3.48
CA GLN A 129 -9.23 -0.55 -4.74
C GLN A 129 -7.75 -0.91 -4.54
N ALA A 130 -7.03 -0.16 -3.71
CA ALA A 130 -5.63 -0.46 -3.42
C ALA A 130 -5.50 -1.81 -2.72
N ASN A 131 -6.35 -2.07 -1.72
CA ASN A 131 -6.41 -3.35 -1.02
C ASN A 131 -6.65 -4.52 -1.99
N TYR A 132 -7.56 -4.33 -2.96
CA TYR A 132 -7.89 -5.38 -3.92
C TYR A 132 -6.69 -5.72 -4.81
N MET A 133 -6.00 -4.70 -5.31
CA MET A 133 -4.80 -4.86 -6.12
C MET A 133 -3.70 -5.60 -5.35
N MET A 134 -3.44 -5.23 -4.09
CA MET A 134 -2.41 -5.88 -3.28
C MET A 134 -2.72 -7.35 -3.04
N VAL A 135 -3.96 -7.67 -2.69
CA VAL A 135 -4.35 -9.05 -2.39
C VAL A 135 -4.40 -9.90 -3.67
N SER A 136 -4.93 -9.37 -4.78
CA SER A 136 -4.96 -10.10 -6.07
C SER A 136 -3.57 -10.43 -6.59
N LEU A 137 -2.61 -9.50 -6.49
CA LEU A 137 -1.22 -9.74 -6.85
C LEU A 137 -0.58 -10.81 -5.95
N ALA A 138 -0.77 -10.71 -4.64
CA ALA A 138 -0.24 -11.68 -3.68
C ALA A 138 -0.78 -13.11 -3.92
N VAL A 139 -2.05 -13.21 -4.30
CA VAL A 139 -2.71 -14.50 -4.57
C VAL A 139 -2.31 -15.08 -5.93
N THR A 140 -2.12 -14.23 -6.94
CA THR A 140 -1.79 -14.65 -8.31
C THR A 140 -0.31 -14.99 -8.47
N ASN A 141 0.56 -14.36 -7.68
CA ASN A 141 1.99 -14.62 -7.70
C ASN A 141 2.57 -14.74 -6.27
N PRO A 142 2.28 -15.83 -5.56
CA PRO A 142 2.66 -16.00 -4.16
C PRO A 142 4.18 -16.13 -3.95
N GLU A 143 4.88 -16.72 -4.92
CA GLU A 143 6.35 -16.90 -4.86
C GLU A 143 7.13 -15.65 -5.29
N SER A 144 6.42 -14.59 -5.68
CA SER A 144 7.01 -13.30 -6.00
C SER A 144 7.89 -12.82 -4.85
N SER A 145 9.19 -12.72 -5.11
CA SER A 145 10.13 -12.02 -4.24
C SER A 145 9.98 -10.49 -4.30
N THR A 146 8.91 -10.02 -4.93
CA THR A 146 8.58 -8.61 -5.08
C THR A 146 7.23 -8.32 -4.45
N MET A 147 7.23 -7.52 -3.39
CA MET A 147 6.03 -6.96 -2.78
C MET A 147 5.76 -5.60 -3.40
N TYR A 148 4.62 -5.44 -4.04
CA TYR A 148 4.15 -4.13 -4.45
C TYR A 148 3.58 -3.40 -3.24
N THR A 149 3.97 -2.15 -3.07
CA THR A 149 3.44 -1.22 -2.05
C THR A 149 2.87 0.00 -2.77
N ALA A 150 2.22 0.90 -2.02
CA ALA A 150 1.76 2.17 -2.56
C ALA A 150 2.87 3.02 -3.24
N TYR A 151 4.16 2.68 -3.02
CA TYR A 151 5.33 3.40 -3.54
C TYR A 151 6.24 2.59 -4.44
N GLY A 152 5.81 1.40 -4.85
CA GLY A 152 6.55 0.55 -5.77
C GLY A 152 6.94 -0.80 -5.19
N ALA A 153 7.80 -1.49 -5.95
CA ALA A 153 8.26 -2.85 -5.69
C ALA A 153 9.36 -2.87 -4.61
N VAL A 154 9.15 -3.63 -3.54
CA VAL A 154 10.15 -3.92 -2.50
C VAL A 154 10.50 -5.39 -2.58
N GLN A 155 11.77 -5.74 -2.37
CA GLN A 155 12.13 -7.15 -2.22
C GLN A 155 11.49 -7.73 -0.96
N ALA A 156 10.80 -8.84 -1.14
CA ALA A 156 10.22 -9.66 -0.09
C ALA A 156 10.80 -11.07 -0.21
N GLU A 157 10.90 -11.78 0.91
CA GLU A 157 11.39 -13.16 0.86
C GLU A 157 10.44 -14.00 -0.02
N PRO A 158 10.92 -14.87 -0.90
CA PRO A 158 10.05 -15.80 -1.61
C PRO A 158 9.40 -16.75 -0.57
N GLY A 159 8.10 -16.97 -0.69
CA GLY A 159 7.32 -17.79 0.24
C GLY A 159 6.09 -18.40 -0.43
N GLY A 160 5.36 -19.23 0.30
CA GLY A 160 4.13 -19.86 -0.20
C GLY A 160 2.92 -18.92 -0.14
N LEU A 161 1.75 -19.42 -0.55
CA LEU A 161 0.49 -18.67 -0.49
C LEU A 161 0.18 -18.13 0.90
N ALA A 162 0.46 -18.90 1.95
CA ALA A 162 0.24 -18.48 3.33
C ALA A 162 1.10 -17.26 3.72
N ASP A 163 2.36 -17.23 3.27
CA ASP A 163 3.26 -16.10 3.52
C ASP A 163 2.81 -14.86 2.75
N ALA A 164 2.37 -15.05 1.49
CA ALA A 164 1.82 -13.98 0.67
C ALA A 164 0.55 -13.37 1.31
N LEU A 165 -0.39 -14.21 1.77
CA LEU A 165 -1.59 -13.77 2.49
C LEU A 165 -1.26 -13.11 3.82
N GLY A 166 -0.26 -13.63 4.54
CA GLY A 166 0.27 -13.04 5.76
C GLY A 166 0.80 -11.63 5.55
N ARG A 167 1.38 -11.31 4.39
CA ARG A 167 1.86 -9.94 4.07
C ARG A 167 0.73 -8.95 3.82
N VAL A 168 -0.38 -9.42 3.27
CA VAL A 168 -1.54 -8.57 2.90
C VAL A 168 -2.72 -8.71 3.85
N TRP A 169 -2.54 -9.33 5.03
CA TRP A 169 -3.62 -9.65 5.95
C TRP A 169 -4.47 -8.43 6.34
N MET A 170 -3.84 -7.26 6.48
CA MET A 170 -4.51 -6.02 6.84
C MET A 170 -5.38 -5.49 5.69
N ASN A 171 -4.95 -5.68 4.44
CA ASN A 171 -5.76 -5.37 3.26
C ASN A 171 -6.98 -6.31 3.16
N ILE A 172 -6.82 -7.58 3.56
CA ILE A 172 -7.93 -8.54 3.64
C ILE A 172 -8.91 -8.11 4.74
N ALA A 173 -8.41 -7.77 5.94
CA ALA A 173 -9.23 -7.30 7.05
C ALA A 173 -10.04 -6.04 6.71
N ALA A 174 -9.48 -5.15 5.89
CA ALA A 174 -10.16 -3.95 5.42
C ALA A 174 -11.45 -4.26 4.65
N PHE A 175 -11.52 -5.37 3.89
CA PHE A 175 -12.75 -5.80 3.20
C PHE A 175 -13.86 -6.26 4.13
N ILE A 176 -13.58 -6.47 5.42
CA ILE A 176 -14.60 -6.80 6.43
C ILE A 176 -14.96 -5.55 7.22
N VAL A 177 -13.95 -4.82 7.71
CA VAL A 177 -14.15 -3.65 8.58
C VAL A 177 -14.81 -2.50 7.82
N PHE A 178 -14.39 -2.25 6.59
CA PHE A 178 -14.90 -1.12 5.81
C PHE A 178 -16.40 -1.25 5.53
N PRO A 179 -16.92 -2.33 4.90
CA PRO A 179 -18.36 -2.47 4.71
C PRO A 179 -19.14 -2.50 6.04
N ALA A 180 -18.59 -3.13 7.08
CA ALA A 180 -19.23 -3.21 8.39
C ALA A 180 -19.47 -1.82 9.01
N ALA A 181 -18.51 -0.90 8.88
CA ALA A 181 -18.66 0.47 9.36
C ALA A 181 -19.80 1.22 8.64
N PHE A 182 -19.90 1.07 7.31
CA PHE A 182 -20.98 1.67 6.51
C PHE A 182 -22.34 1.03 6.81
N PHE A 183 -22.40 -0.29 7.01
CA PHE A 183 -23.63 -0.96 7.44
C PHE A 183 -24.07 -0.53 8.82
N ALA A 184 -23.15 -0.38 9.78
CA ALA A 184 -23.46 0.13 11.12
C ALA A 184 -24.00 1.57 11.05
N ALA A 185 -23.37 2.45 10.25
CA ALA A 185 -23.85 3.82 10.05
C ALA A 185 -25.26 3.85 9.44
N THR A 186 -25.51 2.99 8.45
CA THR A 186 -26.81 2.81 7.81
C THR A 186 -27.86 2.33 8.80
N TYR A 187 -27.53 1.33 9.60
CA TYR A 187 -28.42 0.77 10.63
C TYR A 187 -28.81 1.83 11.67
N VAL A 188 -27.86 2.57 12.23
CA VAL A 188 -28.13 3.65 13.20
C VAL A 188 -29.08 4.68 12.61
N LYS A 189 -28.91 5.01 11.33
CA LYS A 189 -29.77 5.97 10.66
C LYS A 189 -31.19 5.44 10.47
N PHE A 190 -31.36 4.19 10.06
CA PHE A 190 -32.69 3.58 9.99
C PHE A 190 -33.37 3.55 11.36
N MET A 191 -32.65 3.18 12.42
CA MET A 191 -33.16 3.24 13.79
C MET A 191 -33.61 4.64 14.19
N ARG A 192 -32.89 5.69 13.78
CA ARG A 192 -33.30 7.09 14.04
C ARG A 192 -34.49 7.55 13.20
N MET A 193 -34.68 6.99 12.00
CA MET A 193 -35.87 7.28 11.20
C MET A 193 -37.12 6.64 11.80
N ASP A 194 -37.01 5.45 12.38
CA ASP A 194 -38.13 4.72 12.99
C ASP A 194 -38.61 5.32 14.33
N ILE A 195 -37.79 6.19 14.95
CA ILE A 195 -38.11 6.90 16.21
C ILE A 195 -38.87 8.23 15.96
N ARG A 196 -38.99 8.69 14.70
CA ARG A 196 -39.71 9.93 14.34
C ARG A 196 -41.08 9.65 13.74
#